data_AF-A0A0N1C500-F1
#
_entry.id   AF-A0A0N1C500-F1
#
_cell.length_a   1.000
_cell.length_b   1.000
_cell.length_c   1.000
_cell.angle_alpha   90.00
_cell.angle_beta   90.00
_cell.angle_gamma   90.00
#
_symmetry.space_group_name_H-M   'P 1'
#
loop_
_entity.id
_entity.type
_entity.pdbx_description
1 polymer ?
#
loop_
_entity_poly.entity_id
_entity_poly.type
_entity_poly.pdbx_seq_one_letter_code
_entity_poly.pdbx_strand_id
1 'polypeptide(L)'
;MTLLLVLTALAFAAAVVVAGVLATAAPAGKLVSQAAGAAAMVVSPIITLVIAIVLGKIGLGGEGFGASEILRAAALPAFGTLFVAPFAFWFFRRQRRPLAA
;
A
#
# COMPACT_ATOMS: atom_id res chain seq x y z
N MET A 1 7.16 17.20 -9.86
CA MET A 1 6.85 17.15 -8.40
C MET A 1 5.42 16.73 -8.12
N THR A 2 4.41 17.31 -8.77
CA THR A 2 2.99 16.99 -8.56
C THR A 2 2.66 15.51 -8.75
N LEU A 3 3.16 14.88 -9.82
CA LEU A 3 2.97 13.44 -10.08
C LEU A 3 3.47 12.57 -8.91
N LEU A 4 4.65 12.87 -8.37
CA LEU A 4 5.26 12.11 -7.29
C LEU A 4 4.47 12.27 -5.98
N LEU A 5 3.99 13.48 -5.69
CA LEU A 5 3.12 13.73 -4.53
C LEU A 5 1.80 12.98 -4.63
N VAL A 6 1.13 13.06 -5.80
CA VAL A 6 -0.13 12.36 -6.05
C VAL A 6 0.04 10.85 -5.98
N LEU A 7 1.10 10.32 -6.61
CA LEU A 7 1.43 8.90 -6.56
C LEU A 7 1.69 8.42 -5.13
N THR A 8 2.45 9.19 -4.34
CA THR A 8 2.73 8.85 -2.94
C THR A 8 1.44 8.82 -2.10
N ALA A 9 0.60 9.84 -2.25
CA ALA A 9 -0.66 9.93 -1.50
C ALA A 9 -1.61 8.77 -1.83
N LEU A 10 -1.77 8.46 -3.12
CA LEU A 10 -2.62 7.35 -3.56
C LEU A 10 -2.06 6.00 -3.12
N ALA A 11 -0.75 5.78 -3.26
CA ALA A 11 -0.10 4.57 -2.81
C ALA A 11 -0.29 4.34 -1.30
N PHE A 12 -0.12 5.39 -0.49
CA PHE A 12 -0.26 5.30 0.96
C PHE A 12 -1.71 5.05 1.36
N ALA A 13 -2.67 5.78 0.77
CA ALA A 13 -4.09 5.58 1.03
C ALA A 13 -4.52 4.14 0.68
N ALA A 14 -4.11 3.64 -0.48
CA ALA A 14 -4.42 2.27 -0.89
C ALA A 14 -3.78 1.22 0.04
N ALA A 15 -2.51 1.43 0.43
CA ALA A 15 -1.83 0.57 1.39
C ALA A 15 -2.54 0.53 2.75
N VAL A 16 -3.02 1.66 3.25
CA VAL A 16 -3.80 1.76 4.50
C VAL A 16 -5.13 1.02 4.39
N VAL A 17 -5.85 1.19 3.27
CA VAL A 17 -7.13 0.49 3.04
C VAL A 17 -6.93 -1.01 3.01
N VAL A 18 -5.95 -1.51 2.24
CA VAL A 18 -5.66 -2.96 2.15
C VAL A 18 -5.19 -3.51 3.49
N ALA A 19 -4.34 -2.79 4.21
CA ALA A 19 -3.92 -3.16 5.56
C ALA A 19 -5.10 -3.23 6.53
N GLY A 20 -6.07 -2.29 6.43
CA GLY A 20 -7.31 -2.31 7.19
C GLY A 20 -8.18 -3.52 6.87
N VAL A 21 -8.39 -3.82 5.59
CA VAL A 21 -9.14 -5.02 5.14
C VAL A 21 -8.48 -6.30 5.62
N LEU A 22 -7.16 -6.43 5.48
CA LEU A 22 -6.42 -7.59 6.00
C LEU A 22 -6.52 -7.68 7.52
N ALA A 23 -6.41 -6.54 8.21
CA ALA A 23 -6.53 -6.47 9.66
C ALA A 23 -7.92 -6.84 10.15
N THR A 24 -9.00 -6.63 9.38
CA THR A 24 -10.41 -6.98 9.70
C THR A 24 -10.90 -8.33 9.15
N ALA A 25 -10.26 -8.87 8.12
CA ALA A 25 -10.55 -10.19 7.56
C ALA A 25 -9.73 -11.31 8.21
N ALA A 26 -8.49 -11.04 8.64
CA ALA A 26 -7.60 -12.10 9.15
C ALA A 26 -8.18 -12.81 10.40
N PRO A 27 -8.31 -14.15 10.40
CA PRO A 27 -8.74 -14.92 11.56
C PRO A 27 -7.93 -14.64 12.84
N ALA A 28 -8.52 -14.93 14.01
CA ALA A 28 -7.81 -14.87 15.28
C ALA A 28 -6.86 -16.07 15.40
N GLY A 29 -5.61 -15.90 14.97
CA GLY A 29 -4.55 -16.88 15.11
C GLY A 29 -3.19 -16.24 14.92
N LYS A 30 -2.22 -16.55 15.79
CA LYS A 30 -0.91 -15.88 15.83
C LYS A 30 -0.15 -15.99 14.49
N LEU A 31 -0.13 -17.18 13.89
CA LEU A 31 0.52 -17.44 12.60
C LEU A 31 -0.21 -16.75 11.44
N VAL A 32 -1.54 -16.79 11.44
CA VAL A 32 -2.37 -16.15 10.41
C VAL A 32 -2.27 -14.62 10.48
N SER A 33 -2.15 -14.06 11.69
CA SER A 33 -1.93 -12.62 11.89
C SER A 33 -0.54 -12.17 11.47
N GLN A 34 0.49 -13.03 11.62
CA GLN A 34 1.83 -12.74 11.11
C GLN A 34 1.88 -12.78 9.58
N ALA A 35 1.24 -13.79 8.98
CA ALA A 35 1.11 -13.86 7.52
C ALA A 35 0.33 -12.67 6.95
N ALA A 36 -0.74 -12.22 7.63
CA ALA A 36 -1.51 -11.05 7.22
C ALA A 36 -0.70 -9.73 7.30
N GLY A 37 0.12 -9.56 8.36
CA GLY A 37 1.03 -8.43 8.48
C GLY A 37 2.13 -8.45 7.40
N ALA A 38 2.71 -9.62 7.13
CA ALA A 38 3.71 -9.80 6.07
C ALA A 38 3.10 -9.55 4.67
N ALA A 39 1.88 -10.03 4.43
CA ALA A 39 1.15 -9.78 3.19
C ALA A 39 0.88 -8.29 2.99
N ALA A 40 0.47 -7.56 4.03
CA ALA A 40 0.30 -6.11 3.95
C ALA A 40 1.60 -5.39 3.56
N MET A 41 2.74 -5.85 4.08
CA MET A 41 4.06 -5.31 3.72
C MET A 41 4.37 -5.53 2.23
N VAL A 42 4.26 -6.76 1.73
CA VAL A 42 4.68 -7.14 0.36
C VAL A 42 3.72 -6.66 -0.72
N VAL A 43 2.42 -6.63 -0.44
CA VAL A 43 1.39 -6.23 -1.42
C VAL A 43 1.45 -4.72 -1.68
N SER A 44 1.89 -3.92 -0.72
CA SER A 44 1.85 -2.46 -0.83
C SER A 44 2.79 -1.84 -1.89
N PRO A 45 4.05 -2.31 -2.09
CA PRO A 45 4.85 -1.93 -3.26
C PRO A 45 4.23 -2.33 -4.60
N ILE A 46 3.55 -3.48 -4.66
CA ILE A 46 2.91 -3.96 -5.89
C ILE A 46 1.75 -3.02 -6.27
N ILE A 47 0.92 -2.65 -5.30
CA ILE A 47 -0.16 -1.65 -5.49
C ILE A 47 0.43 -0.33 -5.99
N THR A 48 1.52 0.12 -5.37
CA THR A 48 2.19 1.37 -5.74
C THR A 48 2.66 1.34 -7.19
N LEU A 49 3.25 0.22 -7.63
CA LEU A 49 3.69 0.03 -9.01
C LEU A 49 2.51 0.04 -9.98
N VAL A 50 1.40 -0.63 -9.67
CA VAL A 50 0.19 -0.62 -10.51
C VAL A 50 -0.36 0.79 -10.65
N ILE A 51 -0.47 1.55 -9.57
CA ILE A 51 -0.90 2.95 -9.60
C ILE A 51 0.05 3.78 -10.47
N ALA A 52 1.37 3.62 -10.30
CA ALA A 52 2.36 4.34 -11.09
C ALA A 52 2.26 4.05 -12.59
N ILE A 53 2.04 2.79 -12.98
CA ILE A 53 1.85 2.39 -14.37
C ILE A 53 0.59 3.05 -14.94
N VAL A 54 -0.53 2.99 -14.22
CA VAL A 54 -1.80 3.57 -14.66
C VAL A 54 -1.67 5.08 -14.83
N LEU A 55 -1.12 5.78 -13.84
CA LEU A 55 -0.92 7.23 -13.91
C LEU A 55 0.09 7.64 -14.99
N GLY A 56 1.15 6.85 -15.16
CA GLY A 56 2.18 7.07 -16.18
C GLY A 56 1.66 6.88 -17.60
N LYS A 57 0.67 6.00 -17.79
CA LYS A 57 0.01 5.76 -19.09
C LYS A 57 -1.13 6.75 -19.37
N ILE A 58 -1.86 7.20 -18.36
CA ILE A 58 -2.91 8.21 -18.51
C ILE A 58 -2.33 9.60 -18.82
N GLY A 59 -1.05 9.82 -18.52
CA GLY A 59 -0.35 11.05 -18.90
C GLY A 59 -0.85 12.25 -18.10
N LEU A 60 -0.66 12.22 -16.77
CA LEU A 60 -0.78 13.40 -15.91
C LEU A 60 0.31 14.44 -16.28
N GLY A 61 0.15 15.12 -17.41
CA GLY A 61 1.12 16.07 -17.95
C GLY A 61 1.29 16.08 -19.48
N GLY A 62 0.56 15.26 -20.24
CA GLY A 62 0.58 15.30 -21.71
C GLY A 62 1.69 14.49 -22.40
N GLU A 63 2.66 13.95 -21.65
CA GLU A 63 3.69 13.04 -22.15
C GLU A 63 3.58 11.68 -21.45
N GLY A 64 3.66 10.60 -22.23
CA GLY A 64 3.64 9.23 -21.71
C GLY A 64 5.02 8.86 -21.14
N PHE A 65 5.06 8.47 -19.88
CA PHE A 65 6.32 8.11 -19.23
C PHE A 65 6.86 6.76 -19.72
N GLY A 66 8.18 6.68 -19.89
CA GLY A 66 8.88 5.43 -20.14
C GLY A 66 8.87 4.50 -18.91
N ALA A 67 9.11 3.20 -19.12
CA ALA A 67 9.12 2.22 -18.02
C ALA A 67 10.16 2.56 -16.93
N SER A 68 11.34 3.04 -17.33
CA SER A 68 12.41 3.47 -16.42
C SER A 68 11.99 4.67 -15.55
N GLU A 69 11.25 5.62 -16.12
CA GLU A 69 10.77 6.82 -15.43
C GLU A 69 9.67 6.46 -14.43
N ILE A 70 8.76 5.56 -14.82
CA ILE A 70 7.72 5.02 -13.92
C ILE A 70 8.37 4.33 -12.73
N LEU A 71 9.36 3.46 -12.95
CA LEU A 71 10.06 2.76 -11.87
C LEU A 71 10.80 3.75 -10.95
N ARG A 72 11.47 4.76 -11.52
CA ARG A 72 12.18 5.79 -10.74
C ARG A 72 11.21 6.61 -9.90
N ALA A 73 10.07 6.99 -10.46
CA ALA A 73 9.04 7.77 -9.75
C ALA A 73 8.35 6.94 -8.66
N ALA A 74 8.14 5.65 -8.89
CA ALA A 74 7.48 4.73 -7.96
C ALA A 74 8.37 4.24 -6.82
N ALA A 75 9.70 4.29 -6.97
CA ALA A 75 10.64 3.72 -6.00
C ALA A 75 10.47 4.28 -4.58
N LEU A 76 10.44 5.61 -4.43
CA LEU A 76 10.30 6.25 -3.12
C LEU A 76 8.90 6.00 -2.49
N PRO A 77 7.78 6.19 -3.22
CA PRO A 77 6.45 5.77 -2.75
C PRO A 77 6.41 4.30 -2.32
N ALA A 78 6.95 3.38 -3.12
CA ALA A 78 6.91 1.95 -2.85
C ALA A 78 7.70 1.62 -1.57
N PHE A 79 8.87 2.23 -1.41
CA PHE A 79 9.65 2.12 -0.18
C PHE A 79 8.86 2.64 1.03
N GLY A 80 8.20 3.79 0.91
CA GLY A 80 7.36 4.34 1.98
C GLY A 80 6.21 3.40 2.38
N THR A 81 5.57 2.76 1.40
CA THR A 81 4.46 1.84 1.68
C THR A 81 4.87 0.61 2.49
N LEU A 82 6.12 0.14 2.38
CA LEU A 82 6.66 -0.95 3.19
C LEU A 82 6.56 -0.68 4.69
N PHE A 83 6.62 0.59 5.10
CA PHE A 83 6.49 0.99 6.51
C PHE A 83 5.04 1.29 6.87
N VAL A 84 4.33 2.04 6.01
CA VAL A 84 2.96 2.47 6.28
C VAL A 84 2.01 1.28 6.43
N ALA A 85 2.12 0.25 5.60
CA ALA A 85 1.18 -0.88 5.60
C ALA A 85 1.24 -1.71 6.90
N PRO A 86 2.42 -2.11 7.45
CA PRO A 86 2.50 -2.76 8.75
C PRO A 86 1.95 -1.92 9.91
N PHE A 87 2.25 -0.62 9.94
CA PHE A 87 1.74 0.27 11.00
C PHE A 87 0.22 0.39 10.93
N ALA A 88 -0.35 0.57 9.73
CA ALA A 88 -1.79 0.62 9.53
C ALA A 88 -2.46 -0.71 9.92
N PHE A 89 -1.90 -1.85 9.49
CA PHE A 89 -2.39 -3.18 9.83
C PHE A 89 -2.46 -3.36 11.34
N TRP A 90 -1.37 -3.03 12.04
CA TRP A 90 -1.30 -3.16 13.49
C TRP A 90 -2.28 -2.23 14.21
N PHE A 91 -2.43 -0.99 13.74
CA PHE A 91 -3.39 -0.03 14.27
C PHE A 91 -4.83 -0.56 14.18
N PHE A 92 -5.28 -0.98 12.99
CA PHE A 92 -6.61 -1.55 12.81
C PHE A 92 -6.79 -2.86 13.58
N ARG A 93 -5.72 -3.66 13.71
CA ARG A 93 -5.79 -4.90 14.50
C ARG A 93 -6.01 -4.63 15.98
N ARG A 94 -5.40 -3.58 16.53
CA ARG A 94 -5.62 -3.14 17.92
C ARG A 94 -7.03 -2.59 18.16
N GLN A 95 -7.68 -2.07 17.13
CA GLN A 95 -9.05 -1.58 17.23
C GLN A 95 -10.11 -2.67 17.18
N ARG A 96 -9.76 -3.90 16.78
CA ARG A 96 -10.70 -5.02 16.90
C ARG A 96 -11.05 -5.18 18.38
N ARG A 97 -12.31 -4.92 18.72
CA ARG A 97 -12.86 -5.29 20.02
C ARG A 97 -12.55 -6.76 20.26
N PRO A 98 -12.10 -7.17 21.46
CA PRO A 98 -12.07 -8.58 21.79
C PRO A 98 -13.49 -9.10 21.51
N LEU A 99 -13.60 -10.10 20.65
CA LEU A 99 -14.85 -10.84 20.53
C LEU A 99 -15.13 -11.34 21.94
N ALA A 100 -16.18 -10.81 22.57
CA ALA A 100 -16.65 -11.30 23.85
C ALA A 100 -16.91 -12.79 23.66
N ALA A 101 -16.04 -13.60 24.25
CA ALA A 101 -16.20 -15.03 24.42
C ALA A 101 -16.59 -15.25 25.87
#